data_AF-A0A517MWN7-F1
#
_entry.id   AF-A0A517MWN7-F1
#
_cell.length_a   1.000
_cell.length_b   1.000
_cell.length_c   1.000
_cell.angle_alpha   90.00
_cell.angle_beta   90.00
_cell.angle_gamma   90.00
#
_symmetry.space_group_name_H-M   'P 1'
#
loop_
_entity.id
_entity.type
_entity.pdbx_description
1 polymer ?
#
loop_
_entity_poly.entity_id
_entity_poly.type
_entity_poly.pdbx_seq_one_letter_code
_entity_poly.pdbx_strand_id
1 'polypeptide(L)'
;MLGCQDFCGYYDWTFRYLRRKFGEQALKKYWAEAIASDSQAHYLASGEQAGLRGLYSSWSKSGEDEHCDWSVTLDEEKNVLRLDMHECPSKGFLLQNDLNSDEDYCDHCIGWIGPALTQIGVEVSGHEHNHCGQCWWEMRMVDTDSQPIAIEKDIRSDSRWKHGYLHSYVNHTKQPLVEGLSTTDSCELLQNWFHKAERIVVLGSDSAVGKNELVLRPDDAVIATGKHYALGATSGFDCRAVILEHEPDSLYEVANRYNNESGERPLLLYSYLPQKLRQAFLDNDLPRPLPILPMLIREGQYVHQPEKTAPTTVDFAKLLAHALGKPVVASARNLKEPQS
;
A
#
# COMPACT_ATOMS: atom_id res chain seq x y z
N MET A 1 -0.71 -15.29 -29.54
CA MET A 1 -1.37 -14.02 -29.18
C MET A 1 -1.47 -14.03 -27.67
N LEU A 2 -0.94 -13.03 -26.98
CA LEU A 2 -1.07 -12.93 -25.52
C LEU A 2 -2.51 -12.52 -25.21
N GLY A 3 -3.14 -13.12 -24.19
CA GLY A 3 -4.44 -12.66 -23.71
C GLY A 3 -4.32 -11.30 -23.03
N CYS A 4 -5.41 -10.54 -22.95
CA CYS A 4 -5.45 -9.25 -22.23
C CYS A 4 -5.01 -9.41 -20.75
N GLN A 5 -5.39 -10.53 -20.13
CA GLN A 5 -5.01 -10.86 -18.75
C GLN A 5 -3.51 -11.16 -18.61
N ASP A 6 -2.89 -11.84 -19.58
CA ASP A 6 -1.44 -12.08 -19.57
C ASP A 6 -0.68 -10.75 -19.57
N PHE A 7 -1.22 -9.74 -20.26
CA PHE A 7 -0.64 -8.40 -20.32
C PHE A 7 -0.51 -7.78 -18.92
N CYS A 8 -1.47 -8.01 -18.00
CA CYS A 8 -1.43 -7.48 -16.64
C CYS A 8 -0.14 -7.86 -15.89
N GLY A 9 0.32 -9.10 -16.07
CA GLY A 9 1.60 -9.56 -15.52
C GLY A 9 2.83 -8.96 -16.23
N TYR A 10 2.75 -8.71 -17.54
CA TYR A 10 3.85 -8.07 -18.30
C TYR A 10 4.03 -6.59 -17.96
N TYR A 11 2.95 -5.83 -17.70
CA TYR A 11 3.05 -4.46 -17.20
C TYR A 11 3.85 -4.42 -15.91
N ASP A 12 3.48 -5.28 -14.95
CA ASP A 12 4.15 -5.37 -13.65
C ASP A 12 5.66 -5.62 -13.80
N TRP A 13 6.00 -6.64 -14.59
CA TRP A 13 7.40 -6.97 -14.87
C TRP A 13 8.14 -5.79 -15.51
N THR A 14 7.50 -5.09 -16.44
CA THR A 14 8.07 -3.93 -17.13
C THR A 14 8.35 -2.79 -16.16
N PHE A 15 7.42 -2.50 -15.24
CA PHE A 15 7.61 -1.46 -14.23
C PHE A 15 8.79 -1.77 -13.32
N ARG A 16 8.86 -3.01 -12.83
CA ARG A 16 9.97 -3.49 -12.01
C ARG A 16 11.30 -3.41 -12.74
N TYR A 17 11.34 -3.79 -14.01
CA TYR A 17 12.54 -3.71 -14.83
C TYR A 17 13.00 -2.26 -15.03
N LEU A 18 12.09 -1.36 -15.41
CA LEU A 18 12.39 0.06 -15.61
C LEU A 18 12.91 0.71 -14.32
N ARG A 19 12.22 0.49 -13.20
CA ARG A 19 12.59 1.03 -11.90
C ARG A 19 13.98 0.55 -11.47
N ARG A 20 14.23 -0.77 -11.54
CA ARG A 20 15.54 -1.34 -11.13
C ARG A 20 16.69 -0.89 -12.01
N LYS A 21 16.46 -0.76 -13.32
CA LYS A 21 17.53 -0.50 -14.28
C LYS A 21 17.78 0.99 -14.52
N PHE A 22 16.74 1.80 -14.45
CA PHE A 22 16.77 3.21 -14.86
C PHE A 22 16.20 4.17 -13.80
N GLY A 23 15.72 3.65 -12.66
CA GLY A 23 15.20 4.45 -11.56
C GLY A 23 13.74 4.88 -11.73
N GLU A 24 13.20 5.46 -10.65
CA GLU A 24 11.80 5.89 -10.53
C GLU A 24 11.38 6.90 -11.62
N GLN A 25 12.26 7.85 -11.95
CA GLN A 25 11.96 8.88 -12.95
C GLN A 25 11.75 8.29 -14.36
N ALA A 26 12.47 7.22 -14.69
CA ALA A 26 12.29 6.54 -15.97
C ALA A 26 10.94 5.80 -16.05
N LEU A 27 10.48 5.22 -14.93
CA LEU A 27 9.16 4.60 -14.85
C LEU A 27 8.04 5.63 -15.00
N LYS A 28 8.13 6.76 -14.28
CA LYS A 28 7.16 7.87 -14.41
C LYS A 28 7.11 8.43 -15.83
N LYS A 29 8.28 8.60 -16.46
CA LYS A 29 8.38 9.01 -17.86
C LYS A 29 7.70 8.00 -18.80
N TYR A 30 7.91 6.70 -18.58
CA TYR A 30 7.26 5.66 -19.36
C TYR A 30 5.73 5.72 -19.23
N TRP A 31 5.20 5.90 -18.03
CA TRP A 31 3.75 6.07 -17.82
C TRP A 31 3.20 7.31 -18.54
N ALA A 32 3.85 8.45 -18.38
CA ALA A 32 3.38 9.72 -18.96
C ALA A 32 3.52 9.78 -20.49
N GLU A 33 4.59 9.22 -21.06
CA GLU A 33 4.86 9.35 -22.49
C GLU A 33 4.35 8.14 -23.28
N ALA A 34 4.65 6.91 -22.86
CA ALA A 34 4.34 5.74 -23.66
C ALA A 34 2.90 5.23 -23.46
N ILE A 35 2.36 5.38 -22.25
CA ILE A 35 1.01 4.86 -21.95
C ILE A 35 -0.03 5.98 -22.09
N ALA A 36 0.15 7.10 -21.38
CA ALA A 36 -0.84 8.16 -21.38
C ALA A 36 -1.09 8.77 -22.77
N SER A 37 -0.04 8.96 -23.58
CA SER A 37 -0.20 9.63 -24.88
C SER A 37 -0.74 8.72 -26.00
N ASP A 38 -0.44 7.42 -25.94
CA ASP A 38 -0.78 6.48 -27.01
C ASP A 38 -2.03 5.67 -26.66
N SER A 39 -1.97 4.86 -25.60
CA SER A 39 -3.05 3.93 -25.28
C SER A 39 -4.32 4.61 -24.76
N GLN A 40 -4.21 5.83 -24.24
CA GLN A 40 -5.34 6.58 -23.63
C GLN A 40 -5.93 7.65 -24.56
N ALA A 41 -5.47 7.75 -25.82
CA ALA A 41 -5.88 8.78 -26.77
C ALA A 41 -7.42 8.85 -26.99
N HIS A 42 -8.12 7.72 -26.88
CA HIS A 42 -9.57 7.66 -27.03
C HIS A 42 -10.34 8.33 -25.87
N TYR A 43 -9.80 8.29 -24.64
CA TYR A 43 -10.36 9.04 -23.51
C TYR A 43 -10.19 10.54 -23.70
N LEU A 44 -9.00 10.96 -24.16
CA LEU A 44 -8.72 12.36 -24.48
C LEU A 44 -9.70 12.89 -25.53
N ALA A 45 -9.81 12.22 -26.67
CA ALA A 45 -10.71 12.62 -27.75
C ALA A 45 -12.17 12.73 -27.29
N SER A 46 -12.62 11.80 -26.44
CA SER A 46 -13.97 11.81 -25.90
C SER A 46 -14.19 12.96 -24.93
N GLY A 47 -13.22 13.21 -24.04
CA GLY A 47 -13.24 14.32 -23.10
C GLY A 47 -13.16 15.69 -23.78
N GLU A 48 -12.36 15.86 -24.84
CA GLU A 48 -12.34 17.08 -25.65
C GLU A 48 -13.68 17.34 -26.33
N GLN A 49 -14.35 16.28 -26.81
CA GLN A 49 -15.61 16.40 -27.51
C GLN A 49 -16.79 16.74 -26.58
N ALA A 50 -16.82 16.19 -25.37
CA ALA A 50 -18.02 16.23 -24.52
C ALA A 50 -17.72 16.36 -23.01
N GLY A 51 -16.52 16.79 -22.62
CA GLY A 51 -16.14 16.97 -21.22
C GLY A 51 -16.32 15.70 -20.38
N LEU A 52 -16.84 15.86 -19.16
CA LEU A 52 -17.12 14.74 -18.25
C LEU A 52 -18.11 13.72 -18.83
N ARG A 53 -19.05 14.13 -19.68
CA ARG A 53 -19.98 13.21 -20.38
C ARG A 53 -19.26 12.30 -21.37
N GLY A 54 -18.27 12.84 -22.08
CA GLY A 54 -17.43 12.06 -22.98
C GLY A 54 -16.63 11.01 -22.21
N LEU A 55 -15.98 11.43 -21.13
CA LEU A 55 -15.24 10.54 -20.24
C LEU A 55 -16.12 9.45 -19.61
N TYR A 56 -17.30 9.81 -19.12
CA TYR A 56 -18.30 8.87 -18.61
C TYR A 56 -18.64 7.78 -19.65
N SER A 57 -18.91 8.21 -20.89
CA SER A 57 -19.34 7.29 -21.96
C SER A 57 -18.22 6.32 -22.31
N SER A 58 -16.99 6.82 -22.43
CA SER A 58 -15.82 6.00 -22.75
C SER A 58 -15.46 5.04 -21.64
N TRP A 59 -15.44 5.47 -20.37
CA TRP A 59 -15.16 4.55 -19.26
C TRP A 59 -16.25 3.52 -19.02
N SER A 60 -17.52 3.90 -19.19
CA SER A 60 -18.63 2.94 -19.11
C SER A 60 -18.43 1.84 -20.17
N LYS A 61 -18.10 2.23 -21.40
CA LYS A 61 -17.87 1.29 -22.48
C LYS A 61 -16.65 0.40 -22.25
N SER A 62 -15.52 0.97 -21.85
CA SER A 62 -14.30 0.21 -21.58
C SER A 62 -14.49 -0.82 -20.48
N GLY A 63 -15.15 -0.43 -19.38
CA GLY A 63 -15.42 -1.39 -18.33
C GLY A 63 -16.34 -2.52 -18.81
N GLU A 64 -17.36 -2.23 -19.64
CA GLU A 64 -18.26 -3.27 -20.17
C GLU A 64 -17.49 -4.28 -21.01
N ASP A 65 -16.59 -3.79 -21.86
CA ASP A 65 -15.75 -4.62 -22.72
C ASP A 65 -14.74 -5.45 -21.90
N GLU A 66 -14.20 -4.88 -20.81
CA GLU A 66 -13.26 -5.54 -19.92
C GLU A 66 -13.92 -6.42 -18.85
N HIS A 67 -15.26 -6.39 -18.74
CA HIS A 67 -16.03 -7.11 -17.72
C HIS A 67 -15.58 -6.78 -16.28
N CYS A 68 -15.25 -5.53 -16.04
CA CYS A 68 -14.81 -5.06 -14.72
C CYS A 68 -15.97 -5.08 -13.69
N ASP A 69 -15.64 -5.04 -12.40
CA ASP A 69 -16.63 -4.75 -11.34
C ASP A 69 -16.43 -3.30 -10.89
N TRP A 70 -17.23 -2.37 -11.41
CA TRP A 70 -17.17 -0.95 -11.09
C TRP A 70 -18.56 -0.30 -11.12
N SER A 71 -18.64 0.90 -10.56
CA SER A 71 -19.75 1.83 -10.76
C SER A 71 -19.22 3.19 -11.19
N VAL A 72 -19.98 3.86 -12.03
CA VAL A 72 -19.67 5.22 -12.50
C VAL A 72 -20.90 6.10 -12.32
N THR A 73 -20.71 7.28 -11.74
CA THR A 73 -21.77 8.28 -11.50
C THR A 73 -21.33 9.60 -12.12
N LEU A 74 -22.17 10.18 -12.97
CA LEU A 74 -21.95 11.50 -13.55
C LEU A 74 -23.08 12.43 -13.12
N ASP A 75 -22.70 13.58 -12.57
CA ASP A 75 -23.58 14.72 -12.32
C ASP A 75 -22.95 15.96 -12.96
N GLU A 76 -23.44 16.33 -14.15
CA GLU A 76 -22.91 17.46 -14.90
C GLU A 76 -23.29 18.80 -14.27
N GLU A 77 -24.44 18.90 -13.59
CA GLU A 77 -24.87 20.12 -12.91
C GLU A 77 -23.95 20.44 -11.73
N LYS A 78 -23.46 19.40 -11.04
CA LYS A 78 -22.51 19.52 -9.94
C LYS A 78 -21.05 19.42 -10.34
N ASN A 79 -20.75 19.28 -11.64
CA ASN A 79 -19.40 19.14 -12.18
C ASN A 79 -18.60 18.01 -11.50
N VAL A 80 -19.20 16.81 -11.38
CA VAL A 80 -18.51 15.65 -10.82
C VAL A 80 -18.73 14.39 -11.66
N LEU A 81 -17.64 13.73 -11.99
CA LEU A 81 -17.60 12.35 -12.45
C LEU A 81 -16.91 11.49 -11.39
N ARG A 82 -17.62 10.49 -10.88
CA ARG A 82 -17.15 9.55 -9.86
C ARG A 82 -17.05 8.15 -10.44
N LEU A 83 -15.91 7.50 -10.23
CA LEU A 83 -15.70 6.08 -10.49
C LEU A 83 -15.39 5.35 -9.18
N ASP A 84 -16.06 4.24 -8.94
CA ASP A 84 -15.80 3.33 -7.81
C ASP A 84 -15.47 1.96 -8.40
N MET A 85 -14.21 1.55 -8.29
CA MET A 85 -13.71 0.26 -8.74
C MET A 85 -13.80 -0.75 -7.59
N HIS A 86 -14.63 -1.77 -7.76
CA HIS A 86 -14.87 -2.83 -6.77
C HIS A 86 -13.89 -3.99 -6.94
N GLU A 87 -13.55 -4.32 -8.18
CA GLU A 87 -12.51 -5.29 -8.53
C GLU A 87 -11.73 -4.84 -9.78
N CYS A 88 -10.56 -4.24 -9.55
CA CYS A 88 -9.64 -3.85 -10.61
C CYS A 88 -9.19 -5.10 -11.38
N PRO A 89 -9.36 -5.15 -12.72
CA PRO A 89 -9.03 -6.34 -13.51
C PRO A 89 -7.54 -6.69 -13.39
N SER A 90 -6.68 -5.66 -13.40
CA SER A 90 -5.23 -5.83 -13.40
C SER A 90 -4.71 -6.27 -12.03
N LYS A 91 -5.07 -5.55 -10.95
CA LYS A 91 -4.66 -5.91 -9.59
C LYS A 91 -5.36 -7.20 -9.13
N GLY A 92 -6.63 -7.37 -9.47
CA GLY A 92 -7.41 -8.59 -9.22
C GLY A 92 -6.74 -9.82 -9.83
N PHE A 93 -6.33 -9.75 -11.11
CA PHE A 93 -5.58 -10.83 -11.75
C PHE A 93 -4.31 -11.20 -10.98
N LEU A 94 -3.50 -10.23 -10.56
CA LEU A 94 -2.28 -10.50 -9.80
C LEU A 94 -2.61 -11.20 -8.47
N LEU A 95 -3.61 -10.72 -7.76
CA LEU A 95 -4.02 -11.30 -6.47
C LEU A 95 -4.57 -12.73 -6.62
N GLN A 96 -5.42 -12.97 -7.61
CA GLN A 96 -6.01 -14.29 -7.88
C GLN A 96 -4.94 -15.34 -8.25
N ASN A 97 -3.85 -14.92 -8.91
CA ASN A 97 -2.76 -15.80 -9.35
C ASN A 97 -1.56 -15.83 -8.37
N ASP A 98 -1.72 -15.29 -7.16
CA ASP A 98 -0.64 -15.13 -6.17
C ASP A 98 0.61 -14.42 -6.73
N LEU A 99 0.42 -13.49 -7.64
CA LEU A 99 1.50 -12.72 -8.23
C LEU A 99 1.72 -11.46 -7.40
N ASN A 100 2.97 -11.26 -6.99
CA ASN A 100 3.34 -10.03 -6.34
C ASN A 100 3.54 -8.93 -7.38
N SER A 101 3.19 -7.70 -7.01
CA SER A 101 3.29 -6.54 -7.88
C SER A 101 4.52 -5.68 -7.56
N ASP A 102 4.85 -4.75 -8.46
CA ASP A 102 5.70 -3.59 -8.18
C ASP A 102 5.16 -2.84 -6.96
N GLU A 103 6.07 -2.16 -6.26
CA GLU A 103 5.81 -1.47 -5.00
C GLU A 103 4.69 -0.43 -5.07
N ASP A 104 4.64 0.33 -6.16
CA ASP A 104 3.63 1.36 -6.40
C ASP A 104 2.71 0.95 -7.55
N TYR A 105 2.42 -0.36 -7.66
CA TYR A 105 1.68 -0.87 -8.81
C TYR A 105 0.38 -0.11 -9.04
N CYS A 106 -0.46 0.10 -8.02
CA CYS A 106 -1.74 0.79 -8.21
C CYS A 106 -1.61 2.28 -8.59
N ASP A 107 -0.46 2.91 -8.31
CA ASP A 107 -0.22 4.32 -8.65
C ASP A 107 -0.12 4.53 -10.17
N HIS A 108 0.09 3.46 -10.96
CA HIS A 108 0.20 3.59 -12.41
C HIS A 108 -1.06 4.21 -13.05
N CYS A 109 -2.25 3.92 -12.50
CA CYS A 109 -3.50 4.40 -13.06
C CYS A 109 -3.55 5.92 -13.04
N ILE A 110 -3.26 6.55 -11.88
CA ILE A 110 -3.17 8.01 -11.76
C ILE A 110 -1.92 8.58 -12.39
N GLY A 111 -0.82 7.82 -12.38
CA GLY A 111 0.43 8.19 -13.05
C GLY A 111 0.28 8.41 -14.55
N TRP A 112 -0.58 7.63 -15.24
CA TRP A 112 -0.83 7.84 -16.68
C TRP A 112 -2.16 8.55 -17.00
N ILE A 113 -3.25 8.33 -16.24
CA ILE A 113 -4.54 8.98 -16.56
C ILE A 113 -4.52 10.44 -16.12
N GLY A 114 -3.92 10.76 -14.97
CA GLY A 114 -3.89 12.13 -14.44
C GLY A 114 -3.30 13.14 -15.44
N PRO A 115 -2.09 12.91 -15.97
CA PRO A 115 -1.49 13.78 -17.00
C PRO A 115 -2.30 13.88 -18.28
N ALA A 116 -3.01 12.82 -18.68
CA ALA A 116 -3.91 12.85 -19.83
C ALA A 116 -5.10 13.78 -19.56
N LEU A 117 -5.80 13.60 -18.45
CA LEU A 117 -6.95 14.43 -18.07
C LEU A 117 -6.61 15.93 -17.95
N THR A 118 -5.41 16.25 -17.44
CA THR A 118 -4.95 17.64 -17.32
C THR A 118 -4.92 18.36 -18.68
N GLN A 119 -4.63 17.66 -19.78
CA GLN A 119 -4.56 18.25 -21.12
C GLN A 119 -5.91 18.76 -21.63
N ILE A 120 -7.00 18.19 -21.11
CA ILE A 120 -8.38 18.49 -21.54
C ILE A 120 -9.14 19.31 -20.49
N GLY A 121 -8.43 19.89 -19.51
CA GLY A 121 -9.03 20.71 -18.46
C GLY A 121 -9.83 19.93 -17.40
N VAL A 122 -9.52 18.64 -17.22
CA VAL A 122 -10.12 17.80 -16.18
C VAL A 122 -9.09 17.54 -15.09
N GLU A 123 -9.49 17.76 -13.84
CA GLU A 123 -8.69 17.39 -12.69
C GLU A 123 -9.26 16.20 -11.91
N VAL A 124 -8.38 15.44 -11.28
CA VAL A 124 -8.71 14.42 -10.28
C VAL A 124 -8.71 15.09 -8.92
N SER A 125 -9.89 15.50 -8.46
CA SER A 125 -10.09 16.18 -7.17
C SER A 125 -9.80 15.25 -6.00
N GLY A 126 -10.08 13.95 -6.15
CA GLY A 126 -9.78 12.94 -5.16
C GLY A 126 -9.56 11.55 -5.77
N HIS A 127 -8.65 10.78 -5.22
CA HIS A 127 -8.48 9.38 -5.56
C HIS A 127 -7.88 8.61 -4.38
N GLU A 128 -8.39 7.43 -4.09
CA GLU A 128 -7.74 6.51 -3.16
C GLU A 128 -7.78 5.09 -3.69
N HIS A 129 -6.81 4.28 -3.25
CA HIS A 129 -6.79 2.85 -3.50
C HIS A 129 -6.19 2.09 -2.33
N ASN A 130 -6.78 0.93 -2.03
CA ASN A 130 -6.41 0.11 -0.88
C ASN A 130 -5.38 -0.99 -1.20
N HIS A 131 -4.82 -0.98 -2.42
CA HIS A 131 -3.90 -1.99 -2.95
C HIS A 131 -4.43 -3.43 -2.92
N CYS A 132 -5.74 -3.60 -2.73
CA CYS A 132 -6.44 -4.88 -2.64
C CYS A 132 -7.38 -5.10 -3.84
N GLY A 133 -7.27 -4.26 -4.87
CA GLY A 133 -8.10 -4.28 -6.07
C GLY A 133 -9.24 -3.27 -6.03
N GLN A 134 -9.40 -2.50 -4.95
CA GLN A 134 -10.42 -1.46 -4.85
C GLN A 134 -9.79 -0.08 -5.00
N CYS A 135 -10.47 0.82 -5.72
CA CYS A 135 -10.12 2.23 -5.77
C CYS A 135 -11.33 3.11 -6.07
N TRP A 136 -11.20 4.41 -5.87
CA TRP A 136 -12.19 5.37 -6.32
C TRP A 136 -11.56 6.62 -6.89
N TRP A 137 -12.26 7.30 -7.78
CA TRP A 137 -11.83 8.54 -8.42
C TRP A 137 -12.95 9.55 -8.42
N GLU A 138 -12.63 10.79 -8.09
CA GLU A 138 -13.50 11.92 -8.32
C GLU A 138 -12.78 12.88 -9.27
N MET A 139 -13.49 13.29 -10.31
CA MET A 139 -12.98 14.15 -11.37
C MET A 139 -13.92 15.30 -11.62
N ARG A 140 -13.37 16.45 -12.00
CA ARG A 140 -14.12 17.68 -12.31
C ARG A 140 -13.43 18.52 -13.36
N MET A 141 -14.17 19.37 -14.06
CA MET A 141 -13.57 20.41 -14.90
C MET A 141 -12.91 21.48 -14.02
N VAL A 142 -11.68 21.91 -14.35
CA VAL A 142 -10.88 22.83 -13.52
C VAL A 142 -11.47 24.24 -13.36
N ASP A 143 -12.20 24.72 -14.37
CA ASP A 143 -12.76 26.09 -14.41
C ASP A 143 -14.21 26.16 -13.91
N THR A 144 -14.70 25.10 -13.29
CA THR A 144 -16.09 25.00 -12.83
C THR A 144 -16.12 24.55 -11.37
N ASP A 145 -16.88 25.25 -10.53
CA ASP A 145 -17.07 24.82 -9.14
C ASP A 145 -17.76 23.45 -9.08
N SER A 146 -17.24 22.56 -8.24
CA SER A 146 -17.85 21.25 -8.00
C SER A 146 -18.64 21.22 -6.69
N GLN A 147 -19.68 20.39 -6.66
CA GLN A 147 -20.46 20.14 -5.45
C GLN A 147 -20.50 18.64 -5.14
N PRO A 148 -20.61 18.25 -3.85
CA PRO A 148 -20.77 16.85 -3.49
C PRO A 148 -22.00 16.21 -4.14
N ILE A 149 -21.80 15.01 -4.68
CA ILE A 149 -22.84 14.18 -5.28
C ILE A 149 -23.26 13.06 -4.33
N ALA A 150 -24.49 12.58 -4.48
CA ALA A 150 -24.94 11.36 -3.81
C ALA A 150 -24.38 10.15 -4.58
N ILE A 151 -23.68 9.27 -3.87
CA ILE A 151 -23.12 8.05 -4.45
C ILE A 151 -23.98 6.87 -4.01
N GLU A 152 -24.59 6.17 -4.97
CA GLU A 152 -25.40 4.99 -4.67
C GLU A 152 -24.55 3.81 -4.17
N LYS A 153 -23.38 3.61 -4.80
CA LYS A 153 -22.45 2.51 -4.51
C LYS A 153 -21.06 3.04 -4.21
N ASP A 154 -20.89 3.54 -2.98
CA ASP A 154 -19.58 4.02 -2.51
C ASP A 154 -18.71 2.83 -2.12
N ILE A 155 -17.59 2.63 -2.83
CA ILE A 155 -16.67 1.52 -2.55
C ILE A 155 -16.16 1.56 -1.10
N ARG A 156 -16.09 2.73 -0.48
CA ARG A 156 -15.58 2.88 0.89
C ARG A 156 -16.49 2.22 1.93
N SER A 157 -17.75 1.99 1.57
CA SER A 157 -18.72 1.26 2.40
C SER A 157 -18.62 -0.26 2.24
N ASP A 158 -17.90 -0.75 1.22
CA ASP A 158 -17.67 -2.18 1.03
C ASP A 158 -16.74 -2.72 2.13
N SER A 159 -17.10 -3.87 2.70
CA SER A 159 -16.25 -4.57 3.68
C SER A 159 -14.82 -4.81 3.19
N ARG A 160 -14.64 -5.07 1.88
CA ARG A 160 -13.34 -5.28 1.23
C ARG A 160 -12.44 -4.05 1.32
N TRP A 161 -13.04 -2.85 1.35
CA TRP A 161 -12.29 -1.61 1.44
C TRP A 161 -11.41 -1.56 2.69
N LYS A 162 -11.88 -2.13 3.80
CA LYS A 162 -11.20 -2.13 5.12
C LYS A 162 -9.87 -2.88 5.15
N HIS A 163 -9.56 -3.62 4.09
CA HIS A 163 -8.32 -4.36 3.94
C HIS A 163 -7.25 -3.57 3.18
N GLY A 164 -5.98 -3.97 3.33
CA GLY A 164 -4.88 -3.32 2.63
C GLY A 164 -4.36 -2.07 3.33
N TYR A 165 -3.54 -1.31 2.61
CA TYR A 165 -3.05 0.02 3.00
C TYR A 165 -3.53 1.03 1.96
N LEU A 166 -3.64 2.30 2.32
CA LEU A 166 -4.17 3.33 1.43
C LEU A 166 -3.05 4.19 0.86
N HIS A 167 -3.12 4.46 -0.43
CA HIS A 167 -2.61 5.72 -0.98
C HIS A 167 -3.80 6.61 -1.30
N SER A 168 -3.64 7.90 -1.03
CA SER A 168 -4.62 8.93 -1.32
C SER A 168 -4.00 10.02 -2.18
N TYR A 169 -4.81 10.63 -3.03
CA TYR A 169 -4.45 11.75 -3.88
C TYR A 169 -5.53 12.82 -3.78
N VAL A 170 -5.10 14.07 -3.72
CA VAL A 170 -5.97 15.24 -3.72
C VAL A 170 -5.43 16.21 -4.75
N ASN A 171 -6.27 16.64 -5.69
CA ASN A 171 -5.87 17.52 -6.80
C ASN A 171 -4.59 17.01 -7.49
N HIS A 172 -4.62 15.74 -7.93
CA HIS A 172 -3.48 15.00 -8.51
C HIS A 172 -2.24 14.80 -7.63
N THR A 173 -2.21 15.32 -6.40
CA THR A 173 -1.04 15.25 -5.54
C THR A 173 -1.16 14.07 -4.59
N LYS A 174 -0.18 13.16 -4.63
CA LYS A 174 -0.09 12.03 -3.71
C LYS A 174 0.07 12.56 -2.28
N GLN A 175 -0.76 12.06 -1.37
CA GLN A 175 -0.77 12.44 0.03
C GLN A 175 0.20 11.55 0.84
N PRO A 176 0.70 12.03 1.99
CA PRO A 176 1.53 11.22 2.87
C PRO A 176 0.83 9.94 3.35
N LEU A 177 1.61 8.87 3.51
CA LEU A 177 1.12 7.56 3.95
C LEU A 177 0.64 7.53 5.41
N VAL A 178 1.26 8.37 6.25
CA VAL A 178 0.97 8.49 7.67
C VAL A 178 0.75 9.96 7.97
N GLU A 179 -0.34 10.26 8.66
CA GLU A 179 -0.68 11.63 9.07
C GLU A 179 0.46 12.25 9.90
N GLY A 180 0.81 13.49 9.58
CA GLY A 180 1.90 14.21 10.25
C GLY A 180 3.30 13.92 9.71
N LEU A 181 3.47 12.93 8.82
CA LEU A 181 4.72 12.71 8.08
C LEU A 181 4.62 13.33 6.68
N SER A 182 5.78 13.61 6.05
CA SER A 182 5.84 14.26 4.73
C SER A 182 6.00 13.29 3.57
N THR A 183 6.32 12.02 3.82
CA THR A 183 6.66 11.06 2.78
C THR A 183 5.44 10.29 2.28
N THR A 184 5.41 10.07 0.96
CA THR A 184 4.38 9.32 0.25
C THR A 184 4.87 7.93 -0.17
N ASP A 185 6.12 7.59 0.13
CA ASP A 185 6.78 6.32 -0.23
C ASP A 185 7.05 5.52 1.06
N SER A 186 6.49 4.32 1.14
CA SER A 186 6.65 3.45 2.30
C SER A 186 8.11 3.09 2.60
N CYS A 187 8.95 2.97 1.58
CA CYS A 187 10.36 2.63 1.74
C CYS A 187 11.15 3.79 2.34
N GLU A 188 10.92 5.01 1.86
CA GLU A 188 11.53 6.23 2.43
C GLU A 188 11.06 6.42 3.87
N LEU A 189 9.77 6.19 4.15
CA LEU A 189 9.22 6.23 5.50
C LEU A 189 9.96 5.26 6.42
N LEU A 190 10.09 4.00 6.03
CA LEU A 190 10.80 2.99 6.82
C LEU A 190 12.27 3.36 7.04
N GLN A 191 12.98 3.85 6.02
CA GLN A 191 14.36 4.32 6.16
C GLN A 191 14.46 5.46 7.18
N ASN A 192 13.59 6.46 7.05
CA ASN A 192 13.55 7.61 7.96
C ASN A 192 13.12 7.20 9.37
N TRP A 193 12.19 6.25 9.54
CA TRP A 193 11.75 5.78 10.85
C TRP A 193 12.88 5.11 11.62
N PHE A 194 13.70 4.30 10.94
CA PHE A 194 14.79 3.55 11.55
C PHE A 194 16.18 4.19 11.38
N HIS A 195 16.28 5.44 10.90
CA HIS A 195 17.58 6.04 10.55
C HIS A 195 18.55 6.10 11.74
N LYS A 196 18.05 6.47 12.93
CA LYS A 196 18.84 6.61 14.17
C LYS A 196 19.25 5.28 14.81
N ALA A 197 18.63 4.18 14.39
CA ALA A 197 18.91 2.88 15.00
C ALA A 197 20.30 2.39 14.58
N GLU A 198 21.16 2.02 15.52
CA GLU A 198 22.45 1.37 15.19
C GLU A 198 22.27 -0.11 14.87
N ARG A 199 21.30 -0.76 15.53
CA ARG A 199 20.93 -2.17 15.32
C ARG A 199 19.43 -2.37 15.53
N ILE A 200 18.91 -3.45 14.95
CA ILE A 200 17.53 -3.86 15.14
C ILE A 200 17.48 -5.12 16.00
N VAL A 201 16.70 -5.06 17.07
CA VAL A 201 16.40 -6.18 17.94
C VAL A 201 15.04 -6.77 17.55
N VAL A 202 15.01 -8.04 17.20
CA VAL A 202 13.78 -8.73 16.80
C VAL A 202 13.25 -9.58 17.94
N LEU A 203 12.01 -9.32 18.37
CA LEU A 203 11.28 -10.10 19.37
C LEU A 203 10.21 -10.95 18.69
N GLY A 204 10.35 -12.27 18.73
CA GLY A 204 9.38 -13.12 18.05
C GLY A 204 9.61 -14.62 17.99
N SER A 205 10.80 -15.12 18.32
CA SER A 205 11.11 -16.54 18.12
C SER A 205 10.67 -17.42 19.29
N ASP A 206 9.90 -18.47 18.98
CA ASP A 206 9.59 -19.56 19.93
C ASP A 206 10.82 -20.42 20.26
N SER A 207 11.88 -20.33 19.45
CA SER A 207 13.12 -21.08 19.69
C SER A 207 13.84 -20.55 20.92
N ALA A 208 14.19 -21.48 21.82
CA ALA A 208 14.96 -21.27 23.03
C ALA A 208 16.43 -20.91 22.73
N VAL A 209 16.65 -19.81 22.00
CA VAL A 209 17.98 -19.25 21.76
C VAL A 209 18.49 -18.75 23.10
N GLY A 210 19.36 -19.55 23.74
CA GLY A 210 20.27 -19.23 24.85
C GLY A 210 19.70 -18.42 26.02
N LYS A 211 19.91 -18.89 27.27
CA LYS A 211 19.63 -18.11 28.49
C LYS A 211 20.46 -16.81 28.64
N ASN A 212 21.15 -16.36 27.60
CA ASN A 212 21.96 -15.15 27.65
C ASN A 212 21.03 -13.94 27.57
N GLU A 213 21.04 -13.15 28.65
CA GLU A 213 20.27 -11.91 28.75
C GLU A 213 20.75 -10.93 27.67
N LEU A 214 19.81 -10.45 26.85
CA LEU A 214 20.09 -9.37 25.91
C LEU A 214 19.99 -8.03 26.63
N VAL A 215 21.09 -7.27 26.62
CA VAL A 215 21.11 -5.87 27.08
C VAL A 215 20.83 -4.95 25.90
N LEU A 216 19.74 -4.20 25.97
CA LEU A 216 19.42 -3.16 24.99
C LEU A 216 20.31 -1.93 25.19
N ARG A 217 20.66 -1.30 24.08
CA ARG A 217 21.35 -0.02 24.05
C ARG A 217 20.34 1.10 23.74
N PRO A 218 20.65 2.36 24.10
CA PRO A 218 19.75 3.50 23.84
C PRO A 218 19.42 3.74 22.35
N ASP A 219 20.27 3.25 21.45
CA ASP A 219 20.19 3.38 19.99
C ASP A 219 19.68 2.12 19.29
N ASP A 220 19.15 1.16 20.06
CA ASP A 220 18.48 -0.01 19.50
C ASP A 220 17.06 0.34 19.08
N ALA A 221 16.66 -0.14 17.90
CA ALA A 221 15.25 -0.20 17.55
C ALA A 221 14.72 -1.61 17.79
N VAL A 222 13.65 -1.72 18.58
CA VAL A 222 12.95 -2.99 18.81
C VAL A 222 11.83 -3.17 17.78
N ILE A 223 11.86 -4.28 17.05
CA ILE A 223 10.76 -4.76 16.21
C ILE A 223 10.17 -6.01 16.86
N ALA A 224 8.89 -5.98 17.21
CA ALA A 224 8.19 -7.13 17.78
C ALA A 224 7.21 -7.75 16.78
N THR A 225 6.94 -9.04 16.91
CA THR A 225 5.73 -9.63 16.28
C THR A 225 4.49 -9.22 17.06
N GLY A 226 3.33 -9.15 16.41
CA GLY A 226 2.05 -8.83 17.05
C GLY A 226 1.77 -9.66 18.30
N LYS A 227 1.96 -10.98 18.25
CA LYS A 227 1.85 -11.90 19.40
C LYS A 227 2.73 -11.49 20.58
N HIS A 228 3.99 -11.13 20.35
CA HIS A 228 4.91 -10.75 21.43
C HIS A 228 4.62 -9.35 21.97
N TYR A 229 4.18 -8.44 21.10
CA TYR A 229 3.68 -7.15 21.51
C TYR A 229 2.41 -7.29 22.37
N ALA A 230 1.44 -8.08 21.96
CA ALA A 230 0.23 -8.38 22.75
C ALA A 230 0.54 -8.91 24.16
N LEU A 231 1.56 -9.78 24.29
CA LEU A 231 1.97 -10.37 25.57
C LEU A 231 2.74 -9.43 26.51
N GLY A 232 2.96 -8.16 26.14
CA GLY A 232 3.70 -7.23 26.99
C GLY A 232 5.21 -7.43 26.95
N ALA A 233 5.77 -8.19 26.00
CA ALA A 233 7.20 -8.52 25.95
C ALA A 233 8.12 -7.31 25.69
N THR A 234 7.52 -6.19 25.26
CA THR A 234 8.20 -4.90 25.06
C THR A 234 8.00 -3.92 26.21
N SER A 235 7.34 -4.31 27.30
CA SER A 235 7.15 -3.41 28.46
C SER A 235 8.50 -2.98 29.03
N GLY A 236 8.71 -1.68 29.20
CA GLY A 236 9.99 -1.10 29.65
C GLY A 236 10.97 -0.78 28.52
N PHE A 237 10.59 -0.99 27.26
CA PHE A 237 11.43 -0.70 26.10
C PHE A 237 10.70 0.11 25.04
N ASP A 238 11.48 0.87 24.29
CA ASP A 238 11.02 1.63 23.15
C ASP A 238 10.77 0.70 21.94
N CYS A 239 9.55 0.19 21.84
CA CYS A 239 9.11 -0.60 20.70
C CYS A 239 8.86 0.33 19.51
N ARG A 240 9.78 0.31 18.54
CA ARG A 240 9.70 1.18 17.36
C ARG A 240 8.71 0.68 16.31
N ALA A 241 8.51 -0.63 16.21
CA ALA A 241 7.52 -1.20 15.30
C ALA A 241 6.99 -2.57 15.73
N VAL A 242 5.79 -2.88 15.26
CA VAL A 242 5.13 -4.17 15.43
C VAL A 242 4.76 -4.72 14.05
N ILE A 243 5.27 -5.91 13.71
CA ILE A 243 4.84 -6.64 12.51
C ILE A 243 3.67 -7.54 12.87
N LEU A 244 2.50 -7.25 12.30
CA LEU A 244 1.28 -8.03 12.54
C LEU A 244 1.36 -9.36 11.80
N GLU A 245 0.96 -10.45 12.48
CA GLU A 245 0.85 -11.78 11.87
C GLU A 245 -0.30 -11.84 10.86
N HIS A 246 -0.30 -12.82 9.97
CA HIS A 246 -1.42 -13.09 9.06
C HIS A 246 -2.62 -13.73 9.76
N GLU A 247 -2.37 -14.50 10.82
CA GLU A 247 -3.41 -15.15 11.60
C GLU A 247 -4.05 -14.12 12.57
N PRO A 248 -5.39 -14.13 12.73
CA PRO A 248 -6.11 -13.12 13.50
C PRO A 248 -5.94 -13.25 15.03
N ASP A 249 -5.37 -14.35 15.51
CA ASP A 249 -5.36 -14.76 16.93
C ASP A 249 -4.75 -13.74 17.91
N SER A 250 -3.94 -12.79 17.42
CA SER A 250 -3.31 -11.75 18.24
C SER A 250 -3.88 -10.34 18.01
N LEU A 251 -4.75 -10.16 17.02
CA LEU A 251 -5.08 -8.82 16.52
C LEU A 251 -5.86 -7.99 17.55
N TYR A 252 -6.80 -8.63 18.26
CA TYR A 252 -7.57 -7.98 19.31
C TYR A 252 -6.69 -7.53 20.48
N GLU A 253 -5.77 -8.38 20.93
CA GLU A 253 -4.85 -8.08 22.01
C GLU A 253 -3.83 -7.00 21.61
N VAL A 254 -3.34 -7.05 20.37
CA VAL A 254 -2.50 -5.98 19.80
C VAL A 254 -3.27 -4.66 19.79
N ALA A 255 -4.52 -4.66 19.30
CA ALA A 255 -5.37 -3.47 19.27
C ALA A 255 -5.61 -2.89 20.66
N ASN A 256 -6.00 -3.73 21.61
CA ASN A 256 -6.23 -3.32 22.99
C ASN A 256 -4.96 -2.71 23.60
N ARG A 257 -3.79 -3.30 23.37
CA ARG A 257 -2.53 -2.72 23.86
C ARG A 257 -2.20 -1.41 23.16
N TYR A 258 -2.23 -1.38 21.83
CA TYR A 258 -1.89 -0.22 21.00
C TYR A 258 -2.72 1.02 21.36
N ASN A 259 -4.02 0.81 21.58
CA ASN A 259 -4.95 1.89 21.89
C ASN A 259 -4.82 2.39 23.34
N ASN A 260 -4.40 1.54 24.27
CA ASN A 260 -4.20 1.89 25.69
C ASN A 260 -2.77 2.32 26.05
N GLU A 261 -1.80 2.15 25.13
CA GLU A 261 -0.40 2.54 25.39
C GLU A 261 -0.28 4.07 25.43
N SER A 262 0.29 4.59 26.53
CA SER A 262 0.59 6.00 26.70
C SER A 262 1.97 6.31 26.12
N GLY A 263 2.08 7.27 25.19
CA GLY A 263 3.36 7.72 24.64
C GLY A 263 3.43 7.62 23.12
N GLU A 264 4.65 7.53 22.60
CA GLU A 264 4.89 7.30 21.16
C GLU A 264 4.47 5.86 20.83
N ARG A 265 3.52 5.72 19.91
CA ARG A 265 3.02 4.41 19.48
C ARG A 265 4.00 3.78 18.48
N PRO A 266 4.17 2.45 18.50
CA PRO A 266 4.97 1.77 17.49
C PRO A 266 4.34 1.94 16.11
N LEU A 267 5.18 1.87 15.08
CA LEU A 267 4.69 1.74 13.71
C LEU A 267 4.10 0.34 13.50
N LEU A 268 2.86 0.25 13.02
CA LEU A 268 2.28 -1.03 12.62
C LEU A 268 2.75 -1.40 11.22
N LEU A 269 3.22 -2.62 11.04
CA LEU A 269 3.81 -3.13 9.82
C LEU A 269 3.08 -4.40 9.37
N TYR A 270 2.93 -4.60 8.07
CA TYR A 270 2.35 -5.82 7.52
C TYR A 270 2.98 -6.16 6.16
N SER A 271 3.09 -7.45 5.84
CA SER A 271 3.69 -7.88 4.59
C SER A 271 2.75 -7.67 3.39
N TYR A 272 1.44 -7.86 3.52
CA TYR A 272 0.49 -7.80 2.40
C TYR A 272 0.82 -8.78 1.25
N LEU A 273 1.01 -10.06 1.59
CA LEU A 273 1.16 -11.11 0.58
C LEU A 273 -0.14 -11.30 -0.24
N PRO A 274 -0.07 -11.55 -1.56
CA PRO A 274 -1.23 -11.53 -2.46
C PRO A 274 -2.39 -12.47 -2.09
N GLN A 275 -2.15 -13.76 -1.82
CA GLN A 275 -3.18 -14.74 -1.43
C GLN A 275 -3.35 -14.95 0.09
N LYS A 276 -2.71 -14.15 0.95
CA LYS A 276 -2.93 -14.30 2.40
C LYS A 276 -4.22 -13.63 2.85
N LEU A 277 -4.83 -14.20 3.89
CA LEU A 277 -6.03 -13.65 4.51
C LEU A 277 -5.80 -12.18 4.83
N ARG A 278 -6.74 -11.35 4.38
CA ARG A 278 -6.68 -9.92 4.60
C ARG A 278 -7.38 -9.61 5.91
N GLN A 279 -6.65 -9.01 6.84
CA GLN A 279 -7.21 -8.59 8.11
C GLN A 279 -7.96 -7.27 7.95
N ALA A 280 -9.08 -7.13 8.66
CA ALA A 280 -9.82 -5.88 8.76
C ALA A 280 -9.30 -5.10 9.97
N PHE A 281 -8.15 -4.43 9.81
CA PHE A 281 -7.50 -3.68 10.90
C PHE A 281 -8.44 -2.62 11.48
N LEU A 282 -9.22 -1.95 10.62
CA LEU A 282 -10.17 -0.92 11.02
C LEU A 282 -11.30 -1.45 11.92
N ASP A 283 -11.68 -2.73 11.79
CA ASP A 283 -12.72 -3.34 12.64
C ASP A 283 -12.22 -3.59 14.08
N ASN A 284 -10.91 -3.45 14.30
CA ASN A 284 -10.26 -3.57 15.61
C ASN A 284 -9.72 -2.21 16.10
N ASP A 285 -10.21 -1.10 15.57
CA ASP A 285 -9.74 0.25 15.91
C ASP A 285 -8.21 0.43 15.75
N LEU A 286 -7.61 -0.28 14.79
CA LEU A 286 -6.21 -0.12 14.43
C LEU A 286 -6.08 0.71 13.15
N PRO A 287 -5.07 1.60 13.06
CA PRO A 287 -4.73 2.21 11.78
C PRO A 287 -4.23 1.14 10.80
N ARG A 288 -4.28 1.45 9.51
CA ARG A 288 -3.75 0.55 8.47
C ARG A 288 -2.23 0.42 8.65
N PRO A 289 -1.69 -0.80 8.75
CA PRO A 289 -0.25 -1.01 8.81
C PRO A 289 0.47 -0.54 7.55
N LEU A 290 1.72 -0.14 7.70
CA LEU A 290 2.57 0.14 6.55
C LEU A 290 3.06 -1.15 5.87
N PRO A 291 3.10 -1.16 4.53
CA PRO A 291 3.59 -2.32 3.79
C PRO A 291 5.12 -2.43 3.90
N ILE A 292 5.62 -3.63 4.23
CA ILE A 292 7.07 -3.90 4.25
C ILE A 292 7.58 -4.53 2.95
N LEU A 293 6.72 -5.22 2.19
CA LEU A 293 7.13 -5.89 0.96
C LEU A 293 7.77 -4.96 -0.08
N PRO A 294 7.28 -3.74 -0.33
CA PRO A 294 7.96 -2.76 -1.18
C PRO A 294 9.46 -2.64 -0.90
N MET A 295 9.80 -2.38 0.36
CA MET A 295 11.19 -2.27 0.83
C MET A 295 11.98 -3.55 0.56
N LEU A 296 11.43 -4.71 0.93
CA LEU A 296 12.13 -5.99 0.75
C LEU A 296 12.39 -6.30 -0.74
N ILE A 297 11.46 -5.93 -1.63
CA ILE A 297 11.60 -6.16 -3.07
C ILE A 297 12.60 -5.18 -3.68
N ARG A 298 12.54 -3.91 -3.27
CA ARG A 298 13.44 -2.83 -3.71
C ARG A 298 14.89 -3.18 -3.40
N GLU A 299 15.15 -3.65 -2.18
CA GLU A 299 16.48 -4.03 -1.70
C GLU A 299 16.89 -5.47 -2.05
N GLY A 300 16.10 -6.16 -2.89
CA GLY A 300 16.39 -7.51 -3.35
C GLY A 300 16.38 -8.59 -2.27
N GLN A 301 15.81 -8.29 -1.09
CA GLN A 301 15.69 -9.22 0.04
C GLN A 301 14.52 -10.19 -0.12
N TYR A 302 13.54 -9.88 -0.97
CA TYR A 302 12.39 -10.74 -1.19
C TYR A 302 11.94 -10.80 -2.66
N VAL A 303 11.63 -12.01 -3.10
CA VAL A 303 10.92 -12.28 -4.35
C VAL A 303 9.82 -13.27 -4.02
N HIS A 304 8.57 -12.85 -4.23
CA HIS A 304 7.43 -13.70 -3.99
C HIS A 304 7.42 -14.87 -4.98
N GLN A 305 7.11 -16.06 -4.47
CA GLN A 305 7.02 -17.30 -5.25
C GLN A 305 5.79 -18.06 -4.76
N PRO A 306 4.71 -18.14 -5.57
CA PRO A 306 3.42 -18.72 -5.16
C PRO A 306 3.53 -20.08 -4.46
N GLU A 307 4.37 -20.95 -5.02
CA GLU A 307 4.53 -22.34 -4.58
C GLU A 307 5.43 -22.51 -3.35
N LYS A 308 6.00 -21.43 -2.81
CA LYS A 308 6.89 -21.49 -1.65
C LYS A 308 6.19 -21.01 -0.40
N THR A 309 6.47 -21.71 0.70
CA THR A 309 6.07 -21.25 2.03
C THR A 309 6.61 -19.84 2.28
N ALA A 310 5.70 -18.93 2.63
CA ALA A 310 6.07 -17.57 2.97
C ALA A 310 6.98 -17.53 4.21
N PRO A 311 7.90 -16.56 4.30
CA PRO A 311 8.66 -16.30 5.53
C PRO A 311 7.73 -16.11 6.74
N THR A 312 8.20 -16.50 7.92
CA THR A 312 7.48 -16.19 9.17
C THR A 312 7.52 -14.69 9.47
N THR A 313 6.69 -14.19 10.37
CA THR A 313 6.74 -12.78 10.83
C THR A 313 8.12 -12.40 11.37
N VAL A 314 8.80 -13.34 12.05
CA VAL A 314 10.17 -13.15 12.53
C VAL A 314 11.15 -13.05 11.37
N ASP A 315 11.00 -13.91 10.36
CA ASP A 315 11.86 -13.87 9.17
C ASP A 315 11.66 -12.55 8.41
N PHE A 316 10.42 -12.08 8.28
CA PHE A 316 10.14 -10.76 7.70
C PHE A 316 10.78 -9.62 8.50
N ALA A 317 10.76 -9.66 9.83
CA ALA A 317 11.43 -8.65 10.66
C ALA A 317 12.96 -8.64 10.42
N LYS A 318 13.57 -9.82 10.28
CA LYS A 318 15.00 -9.94 9.96
C LYS A 318 15.30 -9.42 8.54
N LEU A 319 14.49 -9.81 7.55
CA LEU A 319 14.63 -9.33 6.18
C LEU A 319 14.49 -7.81 6.10
N LEU A 320 13.56 -7.22 6.86
CA LEU A 320 13.39 -5.77 6.94
C LEU A 320 14.64 -5.09 7.50
N ALA A 321 15.18 -5.62 8.59
CA ALA A 321 16.41 -5.08 9.15
C ALA A 321 17.60 -5.16 8.18
N HIS A 322 17.73 -6.26 7.45
CA HIS A 322 18.72 -6.39 6.37
C HIS A 322 18.49 -5.38 5.24
N ALA A 323 17.24 -5.19 4.80
CA ALA A 323 16.89 -4.19 3.78
C ALA A 323 17.21 -2.76 4.25
N LEU A 324 17.06 -2.47 5.54
CA LEU A 324 17.44 -1.19 6.16
C LEU A 324 18.95 -1.03 6.39
N GLY A 325 19.76 -2.04 6.04
CA GLY A 325 21.21 -2.04 6.27
C GLY A 325 21.59 -2.09 7.75
N LYS A 326 20.72 -2.61 8.63
CA LYS A 326 20.94 -2.64 10.08
C LYS A 326 21.35 -4.05 10.54
N PRO A 327 22.36 -4.18 11.42
CA PRO A 327 22.66 -5.43 12.10
C PRO A 327 21.44 -5.95 12.89
N VAL A 328 21.23 -7.27 12.86
CA VAL A 328 20.14 -7.93 13.56
C VAL A 328 20.63 -8.62 14.82
N VAL A 329 19.93 -8.39 15.93
CA VAL A 329 20.09 -9.19 17.15
C VAL A 329 18.77 -9.90 17.44
N ALA A 330 18.76 -11.23 17.32
CA ALA A 330 17.58 -12.03 17.66
C ALA A 330 17.57 -12.29 19.18
N SER A 331 16.45 -11.98 19.84
CA SER A 331 16.27 -12.27 21.27
C SER A 331 15.18 -13.31 21.51
N ALA A 332 15.40 -14.19 22.48
CA ALA A 332 14.40 -15.12 22.99
C ALA A 332 13.78 -14.63 24.31
N ARG A 333 12.44 -14.65 24.34
CA ARG A 333 11.47 -14.49 25.44
C ARG A 333 11.53 -13.24 26.35
N ASN A 334 12.66 -12.81 26.89
CA ASN A 334 12.67 -11.77 27.94
C ASN A 334 13.77 -10.73 27.72
N LEU A 335 13.39 -9.44 27.72
CA LEU A 335 14.30 -8.31 27.78
C LEU A 335 14.42 -7.80 29.23
N LYS A 336 15.58 -7.29 29.64
CA LYS A 336 15.78 -6.56 30.91
C LYS A 336 16.17 -5.11 30.62
N GLU A 337 15.65 -4.18 31.41
CA GLU A 337 16.06 -2.78 31.37
C GLU A 337 17.56 -2.65 31.66
N PRO A 338 18.27 -1.71 31.00
CA PRO A 338 19.64 -1.40 31.37
C PRO A 338 19.67 -0.98 32.85
N GLN A 339 20.55 -1.60 33.64
CA GLN A 339 20.81 -1.12 35.00
C GLN A 339 21.40 0.29 34.90
N SER A 340 20.67 1.26 35.43
CA SER A 340 21.00 2.68 35.46
C SER A 340 22.33 2.99 36.14
#